data_AF-A0A7S0HWV1-F1
#
_entry.id   AF-A0A7S0HWV1-F1
#
_cell.length_a   1.000
_cell.length_b   1.000
_cell.length_c   1.000
_cell.angle_alpha   90.00
_cell.angle_beta   90.00
_cell.angle_gamma   90.00
#
_symmetry.space_group_name_H-M   'P 1'
#
loop_
_entity.id
_entity.type
_entity.pdbx_description
1 polymer ?
#
loop_
_entity_poly.entity_id
_entity_poly.type
_entity_poly.pdbx_seq_one_letter_code
_entity_poly.pdbx_strand_id
1 'polypeptide(L)'
;ADEVGLQLRKLEILGSLQEMVGEATDCSFLLWSRGLLPLFLADLRANWKDINQIHALMAAMGDAGRMLKEAEEEGHIPEGSVRSFSRFLKEALEWEILSPLCQLIETDLRIHIHSAQISQMVKTNPLKSGTEDLFACLQLQPVFVVDEFVNIKERVASYLDSTFYDLTTVTTHDWKTYAEMKNLAQDKYRLSLIETYLPTGTLDQGLDVLEIMRHIHVFVANYTYHLHTQVFIEKPGDNKYIRSIGIQQVANSIRTHGMGIMNTTVNYTYQFLARKLAIMSQFLFDDHIKSRLVKDVNFFRQNKMTLSNRYPYDRASSFNKEIRRLGLDAKGNSFMDKFRQLITEIGNALGYVRLIRAGGLNYVSGAVALIPDLKAIDEARTGGEGEERVFREFSRAVEAESLSEETKEAARQLDEAMHDLTLKFAEGTDFFKLLVEVFSKELAGESHRHLLHFHMIVPPLIINFVEHMLACKDQLLKGKRQGGGGGGGG
;
A
#
# COMPACT_ATOMS: atom_id res chain seq x y z
N ALA A 1 -78.86 -37.23 17.74
CA ALA A 1 -79.01 -36.29 16.62
C ALA A 1 -78.12 -35.06 16.81
N ASP A 2 -78.11 -34.46 18.01
CA ASP A 2 -77.30 -33.27 18.31
C ASP A 2 -75.78 -33.48 18.22
N GLU A 3 -75.28 -34.66 18.57
CA GLU A 3 -73.83 -34.95 18.55
C GLU A 3 -73.26 -35.02 17.12
N VAL A 4 -74.04 -35.58 16.17
CA VAL A 4 -73.63 -35.66 14.75
C VAL A 4 -73.66 -34.28 14.10
N GLY A 5 -74.65 -33.44 14.42
CA GLY A 5 -74.71 -32.05 13.95
C GLY A 5 -73.54 -31.20 14.48
N LEU A 6 -73.12 -31.43 15.72
CA LEU A 6 -71.99 -30.73 16.32
C LEU A 6 -70.64 -31.15 15.71
N GLN A 7 -70.48 -32.41 15.31
CA GLN A 7 -69.30 -32.89 14.60
C GLN A 7 -69.25 -32.40 13.15
N LEU A 8 -70.39 -32.34 12.45
CA LEU A 8 -70.49 -31.75 11.11
C LEU A 8 -70.13 -30.27 11.10
N ARG A 9 -70.59 -29.51 12.10
CA ARG A 9 -70.25 -28.09 12.23
C ARG A 9 -68.77 -27.86 12.56
N LYS A 10 -68.14 -28.76 13.34
CA LYS A 10 -66.69 -28.74 13.56
C LYS A 10 -65.92 -29.03 12.28
N LEU A 11 -66.38 -29.99 11.47
CA LEU A 11 -65.79 -30.29 10.16
C LEU A 11 -65.96 -29.12 9.18
N GLU A 12 -67.09 -28.43 9.20
CA GLU A 12 -67.33 -27.22 8.41
C GLU A 12 -66.38 -26.08 8.83
N ILE A 13 -66.25 -25.83 10.14
CA ILE A 13 -65.29 -24.86 10.70
C ILE A 13 -63.84 -25.22 10.36
N LEU A 14 -63.49 -26.50 10.38
CA LEU A 14 -62.15 -26.96 9.98
C LEU A 14 -61.93 -26.82 8.47
N GLY A 15 -62.98 -27.02 7.67
CA GLY A 15 -62.96 -26.84 6.22
C GLY A 15 -62.83 -25.38 5.81
N SER A 16 -63.46 -24.46 6.54
CA SER A 16 -63.39 -23.01 6.29
C SER A 16 -62.37 -22.28 7.16
N LEU A 17 -61.56 -23.00 7.95
CA LEU A 17 -60.62 -22.38 8.90
C LEU A 17 -59.67 -21.40 8.20
N GLN A 18 -59.13 -21.78 7.04
CA GLN A 18 -58.19 -20.95 6.30
C GLN A 18 -58.84 -19.68 5.72
N GLU A 19 -60.11 -19.78 5.34
CA GLU A 19 -60.91 -18.66 4.82
C GLU A 19 -61.29 -17.70 5.95
N MET A 20 -61.80 -18.24 7.07
CA MET A 20 -62.11 -17.44 8.27
C MET A 20 -60.87 -16.77 8.87
N VAL A 21 -59.72 -17.44 8.87
CA VAL A 21 -58.46 -16.82 9.29
C VAL A 21 -58.05 -15.72 8.31
N GLY A 22 -58.13 -15.98 7.00
CA GLY A 22 -57.84 -14.99 5.98
C GLY A 22 -58.68 -13.72 6.10
N GLU A 23 -60.00 -13.87 6.30
CA GLU A 23 -60.92 -12.74 6.51
C GLU A 23 -60.65 -12.00 7.82
N ALA A 24 -60.32 -12.72 8.90
CA ALA A 24 -60.05 -12.11 10.20
C ALA A 24 -58.69 -11.39 10.27
N THR A 25 -57.72 -11.79 9.45
CA THR A 25 -56.37 -11.20 9.41
C THR A 25 -56.16 -10.22 8.25
N ASP A 26 -57.18 -9.96 7.43
CA ASP A 26 -57.05 -9.09 6.26
C ASP A 26 -56.73 -7.65 6.65
N CYS A 27 -55.50 -7.22 6.32
CA CYS A 27 -55.01 -5.88 6.59
C CYS A 27 -55.17 -4.93 5.40
N SER A 28 -55.99 -5.27 4.40
CA SER A 28 -56.22 -4.45 3.19
C SER A 28 -56.64 -3.00 3.47
N PHE A 29 -57.21 -2.73 4.65
CA PHE A 29 -57.56 -1.37 5.08
C PHE A 29 -56.35 -0.42 5.16
N LEU A 30 -55.14 -0.94 5.32
CA LEU A 30 -53.92 -0.15 5.39
C LEU A 30 -53.60 0.56 4.06
N LEU A 31 -54.23 0.16 2.94
CA LEU A 31 -54.08 0.85 1.66
C LEU A 31 -54.49 2.32 1.77
N TRP A 32 -55.62 2.60 2.41
CA TRP A 32 -56.15 3.96 2.57
C TRP A 32 -55.31 4.80 3.53
N SER A 33 -54.57 4.16 4.43
CA SER A 33 -53.63 4.80 5.35
C SER A 33 -52.16 4.60 4.96
N ARG A 34 -51.85 4.33 3.69
CA ARG A 34 -50.48 4.05 3.22
C ARG A 34 -49.43 5.13 3.59
N GLY A 35 -49.87 6.38 3.80
CA GLY A 35 -49.01 7.48 4.25
C GLY A 35 -48.48 7.32 5.68
N LEU A 36 -49.01 6.40 6.49
CA LEU A 36 -48.51 6.09 7.82
C LEU A 36 -47.32 5.12 7.81
N LEU A 37 -47.09 4.41 6.69
CA LEU A 37 -46.01 3.42 6.60
C LEU A 37 -44.63 4.03 6.90
N PRO A 38 -44.21 5.17 6.32
CA PRO A 38 -42.93 5.77 6.66
C PRO A 38 -42.81 6.12 8.15
N LEU A 39 -43.90 6.52 8.81
CA LEU A 39 -43.90 6.84 10.24
C LEU A 39 -43.70 5.59 11.10
N PHE A 40 -44.35 4.47 10.75
CA PHE A 40 -44.14 3.20 11.45
C PHE A 40 -42.71 2.67 11.25
N LEU A 41 -42.16 2.79 10.04
CA LEU A 41 -40.77 2.42 9.76
C LEU A 41 -39.77 3.34 10.51
N ALA A 42 -40.08 4.64 10.63
CA ALA A 42 -39.26 5.58 11.40
C ALA A 42 -39.28 5.28 12.91
N ASP A 43 -40.40 4.81 13.46
CA ASP A 43 -40.49 4.37 14.86
C ASP A 43 -39.71 3.05 15.09
N LEU A 44 -39.81 2.11 14.15
CA LEU A 44 -38.99 0.88 14.16
C LEU A 44 -37.48 1.19 14.08
N ARG A 45 -37.09 2.22 13.33
CA ARG A 45 -35.69 2.70 13.31
C ARG A 45 -35.22 3.19 14.69
N ALA A 46 -36.08 3.84 15.46
CA ALA A 46 -35.72 4.33 16.80
C ALA A 46 -35.41 3.18 17.78
N ASN A 47 -35.93 1.97 17.52
CA ASN A 47 -35.72 0.77 18.31
C ASN A 47 -35.38 -0.44 17.45
N TRP A 48 -34.12 -0.56 17.03
CA TRP A 48 -33.61 -1.69 16.24
C TRP A 48 -33.80 -3.09 16.86
N LYS A 49 -34.14 -3.19 18.16
CA LYS A 49 -34.36 -4.48 18.85
C LYS A 49 -35.56 -5.25 18.34
N ASP A 50 -36.58 -4.55 17.85
CA ASP A 50 -37.85 -5.13 17.42
C ASP A 50 -37.96 -5.25 15.90
N ILE A 51 -36.83 -5.23 15.19
CA ILE A 51 -36.79 -5.14 13.73
C ILE A 51 -37.46 -6.32 12.99
N ASN A 52 -37.68 -7.46 13.68
CA ASN A 52 -38.49 -8.57 13.15
C ASN A 52 -39.91 -8.13 12.77
N GLN A 53 -40.45 -7.10 13.43
CA GLN A 53 -41.77 -6.53 13.14
C GLN A 53 -41.89 -5.95 11.73
N ILE A 54 -40.77 -5.65 11.05
CA ILE A 54 -40.78 -5.27 9.62
C ILE A 54 -41.48 -6.35 8.80
N HIS A 55 -41.23 -7.64 9.05
CA HIS A 55 -41.88 -8.72 8.29
C HIS A 55 -43.39 -8.68 8.45
N ALA A 56 -43.89 -8.47 9.68
CA ALA A 56 -45.31 -8.39 9.96
C ALA A 56 -45.94 -7.14 9.32
N LEU A 57 -45.27 -5.99 9.41
CA LEU A 57 -45.74 -4.74 8.82
C LEU A 57 -45.78 -4.82 7.28
N MET A 58 -44.74 -5.37 6.66
CA MET A 58 -44.68 -5.53 5.20
C MET A 58 -45.66 -6.61 4.71
N ALA A 59 -45.89 -7.67 5.49
CA ALA A 59 -46.94 -8.66 5.19
C ALA A 59 -48.34 -8.02 5.26
N ALA A 60 -48.64 -7.22 6.30
CA ALA A 60 -49.91 -6.52 6.43
C ALA A 60 -50.15 -5.51 5.28
N MET A 61 -49.10 -4.82 4.82
CA MET A 61 -49.16 -3.99 3.61
C MET A 61 -49.25 -4.83 2.33
N GLY A 62 -48.80 -6.09 2.36
CA GLY A 62 -48.91 -7.05 1.27
C GLY A 62 -50.34 -7.48 0.97
N ASP A 63 -51.20 -7.58 1.99
CA ASP A 63 -52.63 -7.88 1.83
C ASP A 63 -53.34 -6.82 0.98
N ALA A 64 -53.02 -5.54 1.22
CA ALA A 64 -53.46 -4.44 0.36
C ALA A 64 -52.96 -4.59 -1.09
N GLY A 65 -51.77 -5.16 -1.30
CA GLY A 65 -51.24 -5.49 -2.62
C GLY A 65 -52.02 -6.60 -3.31
N ARG A 66 -52.48 -7.61 -2.56
CA ARG A 66 -53.34 -8.69 -3.07
C ARG A 66 -54.71 -8.17 -3.51
N MET A 67 -55.36 -7.34 -2.69
CA MET A 67 -56.62 -6.69 -3.05
C MET A 67 -56.48 -5.83 -4.32
N LEU A 68 -55.38 -5.09 -4.45
CA LEU A 68 -55.11 -4.30 -5.65
C LEU A 68 -54.90 -5.17 -6.90
N LYS A 69 -54.31 -6.36 -6.74
CA LYS A 69 -54.10 -7.32 -7.83
C LYS A 69 -55.42 -7.92 -8.31
N GLU A 70 -56.28 -8.33 -7.40
CA GLU A 70 -57.63 -8.83 -7.71
C GLU A 70 -58.44 -7.74 -8.43
N ALA A 71 -58.39 -6.49 -7.97
CA ALA A 71 -59.08 -5.36 -8.62
C ALA A 71 -58.48 -4.93 -9.97
N GLU A 72 -57.17 -5.13 -10.19
CA GLU A 72 -56.50 -4.92 -11.47
C GLU A 72 -56.88 -6.02 -12.48
N GLU A 73 -56.96 -7.29 -12.05
CA GLU A 73 -57.38 -8.44 -12.85
C GLU A 73 -58.86 -8.36 -13.27
N GLU A 74 -59.73 -7.82 -12.40
CA GLU A 74 -61.14 -7.55 -12.68
C GLU A 74 -61.38 -6.29 -13.53
N GLY A 75 -60.32 -5.52 -13.84
CA GLY A 75 -60.40 -4.31 -14.67
C GLY A 75 -61.00 -3.09 -13.98
N HIS A 76 -61.10 -3.10 -12.65
CA HIS A 76 -61.60 -1.97 -11.86
C HIS A 76 -60.57 -0.83 -11.69
N ILE A 77 -59.29 -1.13 -11.91
CA ILE A 77 -58.15 -0.22 -11.70
C ILE A 77 -57.22 -0.24 -12.93
N PRO A 78 -56.52 0.87 -13.27
CA PRO A 78 -55.55 0.88 -14.37
C PRO A 78 -54.39 -0.11 -14.16
N GLU A 79 -53.98 -0.76 -15.26
CA GLU A 79 -52.80 -1.62 -15.31
C GLU A 79 -51.55 -0.89 -14.79
N GLY A 80 -50.79 -1.51 -13.89
CA GLY A 80 -49.58 -0.97 -13.28
C GLY A 80 -49.77 -0.33 -11.90
N SER A 81 -50.99 -0.37 -11.34
CA SER A 81 -51.27 0.16 -10.00
C SER A 81 -50.62 -0.68 -8.89
N VAL A 82 -50.61 -2.01 -9.02
CA VAL A 82 -49.84 -2.90 -8.13
C VAL A 82 -48.35 -2.60 -8.21
N ARG A 83 -47.80 -2.36 -9.41
CA ARG A 83 -46.38 -2.02 -9.60
C ARG A 83 -46.03 -0.67 -8.94
N SER A 84 -46.91 0.31 -9.03
CA SER A 84 -46.76 1.60 -8.36
C SER A 84 -46.75 1.46 -6.83
N PHE A 85 -47.66 0.64 -6.30
CA PHE A 85 -47.72 0.36 -4.86
C PHE A 85 -46.49 -0.41 -4.36
N SER A 86 -46.06 -1.46 -5.08
CA SER A 86 -44.83 -2.19 -4.78
C SER A 86 -43.61 -1.26 -4.79
N ARG A 87 -43.51 -0.34 -5.76
CA ARG A 87 -42.45 0.68 -5.79
C ARG A 87 -42.49 1.58 -4.55
N PHE A 88 -43.67 2.06 -4.16
CA PHE A 88 -43.84 2.89 -2.96
C PHE A 88 -43.37 2.16 -1.69
N LEU A 89 -43.73 0.88 -1.52
CA LEU A 89 -43.28 0.07 -0.38
C LEU A 89 -41.75 -0.08 -0.34
N LYS A 90 -41.14 -0.34 -1.50
CA LYS A 90 -39.68 -0.45 -1.62
C LYS A 90 -38.98 0.88 -1.35
N GLU A 91 -39.48 1.97 -1.90
CA GLU A 91 -38.93 3.31 -1.64
C GLU A 91 -39.04 3.65 -0.16
N ALA A 92 -40.18 3.42 0.49
CA ALA A 92 -40.34 3.67 1.92
C ALA A 92 -39.34 2.84 2.77
N LEU A 93 -39.15 1.57 2.43
CA LEU A 93 -38.16 0.69 3.08
C LEU A 93 -36.72 1.18 2.85
N GLU A 94 -36.40 1.60 1.62
CA GLU A 94 -35.07 2.10 1.24
C GLU A 94 -34.74 3.41 1.96
N TRP A 95 -35.67 4.36 1.98
CA TRP A 95 -35.46 5.68 2.56
C TRP A 95 -35.44 5.67 4.09
N GLU A 96 -36.35 4.94 4.75
CA GLU A 96 -36.46 5.03 6.21
C GLU A 96 -35.54 4.06 6.96
N ILE A 97 -35.21 2.91 6.38
CA ILE A 97 -34.43 1.86 7.05
C ILE A 97 -33.07 1.65 6.38
N LEU A 98 -33.04 1.33 5.09
CA LEU A 98 -31.78 0.90 4.45
C LEU A 98 -30.76 2.04 4.34
N SER A 99 -31.17 3.23 3.88
CA SER A 99 -30.24 4.36 3.73
C SER A 99 -29.63 4.81 5.08
N PRO A 100 -30.42 4.98 6.16
CA PRO A 100 -29.86 5.26 7.49
C PRO A 100 -28.99 4.12 8.02
N LEU A 101 -29.39 2.86 7.84
CA LEU A 101 -28.62 1.69 8.29
C LEU A 101 -27.26 1.63 7.60
N CYS A 102 -27.22 1.83 6.28
CA CYS A 102 -26.00 1.92 5.49
C CYS A 102 -25.05 3.00 6.00
N GLN A 103 -25.57 4.21 6.25
CA GLN A 103 -24.78 5.34 6.77
C GLN A 103 -24.26 5.09 8.19
N LEU A 104 -25.06 4.46 9.06
CA LEU A 104 -24.66 4.11 10.42
C LEU A 104 -23.53 3.08 10.41
N ILE A 105 -23.65 2.02 9.60
CA ILE A 105 -22.62 0.99 9.47
C ILE A 105 -21.33 1.59 8.90
N GLU A 106 -21.42 2.41 7.84
CA GLU A 106 -20.26 3.07 7.28
C GLU A 106 -19.57 3.98 8.30
N THR A 107 -20.34 4.80 9.03
CA THR A 107 -19.82 5.72 10.04
C THR A 107 -19.16 4.97 11.18
N ASP A 108 -19.76 3.87 11.65
CA ASP A 108 -19.20 3.01 12.68
C ASP A 108 -17.88 2.34 12.25
N LEU A 109 -17.82 1.78 11.03
CA LEU A 109 -16.59 1.23 10.46
C LEU A 109 -15.48 2.30 10.35
N ARG A 110 -15.86 3.52 9.93
CA ARG A 110 -14.96 4.66 9.80
C ARG A 110 -14.44 5.14 11.16
N ILE A 111 -15.30 5.25 12.16
CA ILE A 111 -14.88 5.59 13.53
C ILE A 111 -13.95 4.52 14.09
N HIS A 112 -14.26 3.23 13.91
CA HIS A 112 -13.42 2.15 14.41
C HIS A 112 -11.99 2.22 13.85
N ILE A 113 -11.81 2.40 12.54
CA ILE A 113 -10.48 2.44 11.92
C ILE A 113 -9.73 3.74 12.20
N HIS A 114 -10.41 4.89 12.12
CA HIS A 114 -9.77 6.15 12.46
C HIS A 114 -9.48 6.29 13.96
N SER A 115 -10.24 5.65 14.86
CA SER A 115 -9.92 5.61 16.28
C SER A 115 -8.65 4.79 16.57
N ALA A 116 -8.35 3.79 15.74
CA ALA A 116 -7.12 3.01 15.82
C ALA A 116 -5.92 3.78 15.26
N GLN A 117 -6.11 4.58 14.21
CA GLN A 117 -5.04 5.32 13.52
C GLN A 117 -4.77 6.73 14.09
N ILE A 118 -5.78 7.40 14.65
CA ILE A 118 -5.71 8.79 15.12
C ILE A 118 -5.83 8.82 16.65
N SER A 119 -4.71 9.05 17.33
CA SER A 119 -4.63 9.12 18.81
C SER A 119 -5.47 10.24 19.46
N GLN A 120 -6.07 11.14 18.68
CA GLN A 120 -6.83 12.32 19.13
C GLN A 120 -8.35 12.21 18.97
N MET A 121 -8.91 11.10 18.44
CA MET A 121 -10.36 10.93 18.41
C MET A 121 -10.90 10.45 19.76
N VAL A 122 -12.08 10.97 20.13
CA VAL A 122 -12.80 10.58 21.34
C VAL A 122 -13.10 9.08 21.26
N LYS A 123 -12.37 8.29 22.05
CA LYS A 123 -12.68 6.87 22.27
C LYS A 123 -14.06 6.81 22.92
N THR A 124 -15.10 6.58 22.12
CA THR A 124 -16.45 6.34 22.62
C THR A 124 -16.40 5.08 23.47
N ASN A 125 -16.76 5.22 24.75
CA ASN A 125 -16.79 4.08 25.65
C ASN A 125 -18.07 3.27 25.34
N PRO A 126 -17.96 2.02 24.86
CA PRO A 126 -19.12 1.20 24.47
C PRO A 126 -20.09 0.95 25.63
N LEU A 127 -19.64 1.10 26.89
CA LEU A 127 -20.48 0.94 28.09
C LEU A 127 -21.29 2.20 28.43
N LYS A 128 -20.95 3.38 27.88
CA LYS A 128 -21.62 4.65 28.17
C LYS A 128 -22.52 5.16 27.05
N SER A 129 -22.23 4.81 25.81
CA SER A 129 -22.93 5.35 24.64
C SER A 129 -24.09 4.49 24.13
N GLY A 130 -24.27 3.25 24.61
CA GLY A 130 -25.29 2.34 24.09
C GLY A 130 -24.98 1.98 22.64
N THR A 131 -24.36 0.82 22.42
CA THR A 131 -24.19 0.32 21.05
C THR A 131 -25.54 -0.16 20.53
N GLU A 132 -26.05 0.45 19.47
CA GLU A 132 -27.18 -0.07 18.72
C GLU A 132 -26.82 -1.46 18.17
N ASP A 133 -27.72 -2.43 18.32
CA ASP A 133 -27.49 -3.81 17.83
C ASP A 133 -27.76 -3.88 16.31
N LEU A 134 -26.84 -3.27 15.54
CA LEU A 134 -26.89 -3.28 14.08
C LEU A 134 -26.69 -4.69 13.51
N PHE A 135 -26.11 -5.61 14.28
CA PHE A 135 -25.90 -6.98 13.88
C PHE A 135 -27.22 -7.75 13.76
N ALA A 136 -28.15 -7.57 14.70
CA ALA A 136 -29.48 -8.17 14.63
C ALA A 136 -30.24 -7.80 13.34
N CYS A 137 -30.06 -6.57 12.87
CA CYS A 137 -30.67 -6.06 11.64
C CYS A 137 -30.15 -6.78 10.38
N LEU A 138 -28.87 -7.12 10.36
CA LEU A 138 -28.22 -7.80 9.24
C LEU A 138 -28.45 -9.32 9.22
N GLN A 139 -28.98 -9.88 10.31
CA GLN A 139 -29.38 -11.30 10.40
C GLN A 139 -30.82 -11.57 9.98
N LEU A 140 -31.57 -10.54 9.60
CA LEU A 140 -32.95 -10.70 9.16
C LEU A 140 -33.04 -11.57 7.90
N GLN A 141 -34.10 -12.37 7.85
CA GLN A 141 -34.49 -13.08 6.64
C GLN A 141 -34.92 -12.07 5.55
N PRO A 142 -34.88 -12.45 4.27
CA PRO A 142 -35.36 -11.58 3.20
C PRO A 142 -36.81 -11.14 3.43
N VAL A 143 -37.03 -9.83 3.41
CA VAL A 143 -38.34 -9.22 3.64
C VAL A 143 -39.16 -9.36 2.37
N PHE A 144 -40.34 -9.96 2.46
CA PHE A 144 -41.24 -10.10 1.32
C PHE A 144 -42.04 -8.81 1.10
N VAL A 145 -41.94 -8.25 -0.10
CA VAL A 145 -42.64 -7.04 -0.53
C VAL A 145 -43.46 -7.35 -1.76
N VAL A 146 -44.72 -7.75 -1.53
CA VAL A 146 -45.75 -8.11 -2.54
C VAL A 146 -45.36 -9.26 -3.46
N ASP A 147 -44.41 -9.07 -4.36
CA ASP A 147 -43.96 -10.05 -5.35
C ASP A 147 -42.43 -10.28 -5.33
N GLU A 148 -41.68 -9.54 -4.50
CA GLU A 148 -40.21 -9.60 -4.45
C GLU A 148 -39.67 -9.76 -3.04
N PHE A 149 -38.54 -10.48 -2.91
CA PHE A 149 -37.80 -10.60 -1.66
C PHE A 149 -36.66 -9.57 -1.62
N VAL A 150 -36.63 -8.75 -0.58
CA VAL A 150 -35.58 -7.77 -0.34
C VAL A 150 -34.66 -8.27 0.77
N ASN A 151 -33.42 -8.59 0.39
CA ASN A 151 -32.39 -8.98 1.35
C ASN A 151 -31.63 -7.74 1.85
N ILE A 152 -31.88 -7.35 3.09
CA ILE A 152 -31.24 -6.19 3.74
C ILE A 152 -29.71 -6.34 3.76
N LYS A 153 -29.20 -7.55 4.06
CA LYS A 153 -27.77 -7.82 4.16
C LYS A 153 -27.04 -7.58 2.83
N GLU A 154 -27.60 -8.10 1.75
CA GLU A 154 -27.03 -7.98 0.40
C GLU A 154 -27.08 -6.54 -0.10
N ARG A 155 -28.17 -5.82 0.21
CA ARG A 155 -28.32 -4.41 -0.16
C ARG A 155 -27.29 -3.52 0.54
N VAL A 156 -27.05 -3.75 1.83
CA VAL A 156 -26.01 -3.06 2.60
C VAL A 156 -24.61 -3.40 2.05
N ALA A 157 -24.35 -4.67 1.74
CA ALA A 157 -23.07 -5.09 1.14
C ALA A 157 -22.82 -4.38 -0.20
N SER A 158 -23.82 -4.35 -1.09
CA SER A 158 -23.75 -3.67 -2.39
C SER A 158 -23.52 -2.16 -2.25
N TYR A 159 -24.17 -1.52 -1.27
CA TYR A 159 -23.95 -0.10 -0.98
C TYR A 159 -22.51 0.17 -0.53
N LEU A 160 -21.99 -0.61 0.41
CA LEU A 160 -20.62 -0.45 0.91
C LEU A 160 -19.60 -0.73 -0.20
N ASP A 161 -19.83 -1.73 -1.05
CA ASP A 161 -18.93 -2.04 -2.16
C ASP A 161 -18.88 -0.91 -3.19
N SER A 162 -20.03 -0.35 -3.60
CA SER A 162 -20.06 0.80 -4.50
C SER A 162 -19.37 2.00 -3.88
N THR A 163 -19.70 2.31 -2.62
CA THR A 163 -19.16 3.47 -1.91
C THR A 163 -17.65 3.36 -1.73
N PHE A 164 -17.13 2.22 -1.28
CA PHE A 164 -15.70 2.00 -1.11
C PHE A 164 -14.96 1.97 -2.44
N TYR A 165 -15.57 1.44 -3.50
CA TYR A 165 -15.00 1.49 -4.84
C TYR A 165 -14.87 2.95 -5.31
N ASP A 166 -15.96 3.70 -5.29
CA ASP A 166 -16.01 5.10 -5.74
C ASP A 166 -15.02 5.97 -4.93
N LEU A 167 -15.01 5.84 -3.61
CA LEU A 167 -14.06 6.55 -2.75
C LEU A 167 -12.60 6.16 -3.04
N THR A 168 -12.32 4.89 -3.31
CA THR A 168 -10.97 4.45 -3.70
C THR A 168 -10.56 5.03 -5.06
N THR A 169 -11.50 5.21 -6.00
CA THR A 169 -11.19 5.86 -7.29
C THR A 169 -10.87 7.34 -7.14
N VAL A 170 -11.52 8.05 -6.20
CA VAL A 170 -11.27 9.47 -5.93
C VAL A 170 -9.96 9.68 -5.16
N THR A 171 -9.70 8.88 -4.12
CA THR A 171 -8.51 8.95 -3.29
C THR A 171 -7.77 7.61 -3.28
N THR A 172 -6.93 7.37 -4.29
CA THR A 172 -6.22 6.09 -4.45
C THR A 172 -5.17 5.80 -3.38
N HIS A 173 -4.80 6.78 -2.54
CA HIS A 173 -3.84 6.58 -1.44
C HIS A 173 -4.46 5.89 -0.22
N ASP A 174 -5.77 6.03 -0.01
CA ASP A 174 -6.49 5.47 1.13
C ASP A 174 -7.04 4.05 0.86
N TRP A 175 -6.62 3.43 -0.25
CA TRP A 175 -7.04 2.07 -0.61
C TRP A 175 -6.82 1.06 0.52
N LYS A 176 -5.74 1.23 1.30
CA LYS A 176 -5.42 0.36 2.44
C LYS A 176 -6.43 0.53 3.59
N THR A 177 -6.82 1.77 3.87
CA THR A 177 -7.83 2.08 4.89
C THR A 177 -9.18 1.47 4.52
N TYR A 178 -9.58 1.57 3.24
CA TYR A 178 -10.80 0.93 2.75
C TYR A 178 -10.71 -0.61 2.75
N ALA A 179 -9.54 -1.19 2.48
CA ALA A 179 -9.33 -2.63 2.63
C ALA A 179 -9.46 -3.10 4.09
N GLU A 180 -8.90 -2.34 5.04
CA GLU A 180 -9.06 -2.60 6.48
C GLU A 180 -10.54 -2.46 6.90
N MET A 181 -11.28 -1.49 6.34
CA MET A 181 -12.74 -1.34 6.56
C MET A 181 -13.52 -2.56 6.10
N LYS A 182 -13.15 -3.13 4.95
CA LYS A 182 -13.79 -4.33 4.43
C LYS A 182 -13.57 -5.54 5.33
N ASN A 183 -12.34 -5.75 5.79
CA ASN A 183 -12.02 -6.83 6.73
C ASN A 183 -12.79 -6.66 8.05
N LEU A 184 -12.85 -5.43 8.57
CA LEU A 184 -13.63 -5.15 9.78
C LEU A 184 -15.13 -5.39 9.58
N ALA A 185 -15.68 -5.06 8.42
CA ALA A 185 -17.10 -5.34 8.10
C ALA A 185 -17.39 -6.84 8.05
N GLN A 186 -16.45 -7.64 7.56
CA GLN A 186 -16.54 -9.10 7.58
C GLN A 186 -16.49 -9.63 9.02
N ASP A 187 -15.57 -9.15 9.85
CA ASP A 187 -15.41 -9.62 11.22
C ASP A 187 -16.57 -9.20 12.14
N LYS A 188 -16.99 -7.93 12.07
CA LYS A 188 -18.01 -7.34 12.96
C LYS A 188 -19.43 -7.66 12.52
N TYR A 189 -19.70 -7.63 11.21
CA TYR A 189 -21.05 -7.72 10.66
C TYR A 189 -21.29 -8.96 9.78
N ARG A 190 -20.26 -9.79 9.54
CA ARG A 190 -20.33 -10.95 8.63
C ARG A 190 -20.82 -10.58 7.24
N LEU A 191 -20.49 -9.36 6.79
CA LEU A 191 -20.74 -8.88 5.44
C LEU A 191 -19.61 -9.37 4.53
N SER A 192 -19.97 -10.13 3.50
CA SER A 192 -19.02 -10.54 2.47
C SER A 192 -18.97 -9.43 1.42
N LEU A 193 -17.92 -8.62 1.47
CA LEU A 193 -17.68 -7.54 0.51
C LEU A 193 -16.74 -8.03 -0.59
N ILE A 194 -16.90 -7.48 -1.80
CA ILE A 194 -16.10 -7.87 -2.95
C ILE A 194 -14.70 -7.25 -2.81
N GLU A 195 -13.64 -8.02 -3.11
CA GLU A 195 -12.29 -7.47 -3.16
C GLU A 195 -12.15 -6.45 -4.30
N THR A 196 -11.59 -5.29 -3.97
CA THR A 196 -11.39 -4.23 -4.96
C THR A 196 -10.11 -4.50 -5.76
N TYR A 197 -10.25 -5.04 -6.96
CA TYR A 197 -9.13 -5.23 -7.91
C TYR A 197 -8.71 -3.93 -8.62
N LEU A 198 -8.68 -2.80 -7.90
CA LEU A 198 -8.12 -1.58 -8.46
C LEU A 198 -6.60 -1.74 -8.52
N PRO A 199 -5.94 -1.33 -9.63
CA PRO A 199 -4.49 -1.29 -9.67
C PRO A 199 -3.99 -0.50 -8.46
N THR A 200 -3.09 -1.08 -7.67
CA THR A 200 -2.49 -0.45 -6.48
C THR A 200 -1.54 0.71 -6.82
N GLY A 201 -1.79 1.39 -7.95
CA GLY A 201 -1.16 2.63 -8.35
C GLY A 201 -1.58 3.73 -7.40
N THR A 202 -0.85 3.87 -6.29
CA THR A 202 -0.84 5.13 -5.54
C THR A 202 -0.55 6.25 -6.53
N LEU A 203 -1.40 7.28 -6.55
CA LEU A 203 -1.17 8.51 -7.33
C LEU A 203 0.05 9.31 -6.85
N ASP A 204 0.84 8.77 -5.90
CA ASP A 204 2.20 9.22 -5.66
C ASP A 204 3.01 8.87 -6.92
N GLN A 205 2.91 9.75 -7.92
CA GLN A 205 3.70 9.81 -9.15
C GLN A 205 5.17 10.09 -8.82
N GLY A 206 5.74 9.33 -7.89
CA GLY A 206 7.18 9.18 -7.76
C GLY A 206 7.71 8.53 -9.03
N LEU A 207 8.93 8.92 -9.44
CA LEU A 207 9.65 8.26 -10.52
C LEU A 207 9.68 6.75 -10.28
N ASP A 208 9.20 5.98 -11.26
CA ASP A 208 9.20 4.53 -11.17
C ASP A 208 10.65 4.00 -11.23
N VAL A 209 10.94 2.98 -10.41
CA VAL A 209 12.23 2.29 -10.37
C VAL A 209 12.70 1.85 -11.76
N LEU A 210 11.78 1.41 -12.63
CA LEU A 210 12.07 1.03 -14.02
C LEU A 210 12.50 2.23 -14.89
N GLU A 211 11.89 3.39 -14.71
CA GLU A 211 12.27 4.61 -15.42
C GLU A 211 13.64 5.11 -14.95
N ILE A 212 13.88 5.08 -13.64
CA ILE A 212 15.18 5.40 -13.04
C ILE A 212 16.27 4.44 -13.55
N MET A 213 15.98 3.14 -13.62
CA MET A 213 16.91 2.14 -14.15
C MET A 213 17.28 2.43 -15.61
N ARG A 214 16.29 2.74 -16.47
CA ARG A 214 16.53 3.08 -17.88
C ARG A 214 17.39 4.33 -18.05
N HIS A 215 17.21 5.33 -17.17
CA HIS A 215 17.92 6.61 -17.21
C HIS A 215 18.86 6.81 -16.02
N ILE A 216 19.53 5.73 -15.57
CA ILE A 216 20.37 5.77 -14.36
C ILE A 216 21.45 6.85 -14.42
N HIS A 217 22.01 7.11 -15.61
CA HIS A 217 23.01 8.14 -15.85
C HIS A 217 22.49 9.57 -15.59
N VAL A 218 21.21 9.84 -15.89
CA VAL A 218 20.55 11.12 -15.57
C VAL A 218 20.26 11.19 -14.08
N PHE A 219 19.77 10.09 -13.50
CA PHE A 219 19.42 10.02 -12.10
C PHE A 219 20.63 10.28 -11.18
N VAL A 220 21.74 9.58 -11.38
CA VAL A 220 22.92 9.75 -10.49
C VAL A 220 23.58 11.13 -10.64
N ALA A 221 23.40 11.80 -11.77
CA ALA A 221 23.93 13.14 -12.01
C ALA A 221 23.05 14.22 -11.38
N ASN A 222 21.72 14.05 -11.42
CA ASN A 222 20.76 15.07 -11.00
C ASN A 222 20.27 14.90 -9.55
N TYR A 223 20.46 13.75 -8.92
CA TYR A 223 20.01 13.50 -7.56
C TYR A 223 21.18 13.46 -6.57
N THR A 224 20.86 13.68 -5.29
CA THR A 224 21.79 13.57 -4.17
C THR A 224 21.23 12.61 -3.14
N TYR A 225 22.02 11.61 -2.75
CA TYR A 225 21.61 10.63 -1.76
C TYR A 225 21.84 11.12 -0.33
N HIS A 226 20.80 11.11 0.50
CA HIS A 226 20.91 11.36 1.93
C HIS A 226 20.95 10.04 2.69
N LEU A 227 22.14 9.69 3.22
CA LEU A 227 22.41 8.39 3.84
C LEU A 227 21.55 8.12 5.08
N HIS A 228 21.29 9.14 5.92
CA HIS A 228 20.59 8.95 7.20
C HIS A 228 19.10 8.66 7.02
N THR A 229 18.43 9.41 6.13
CA THR A 229 17.00 9.19 5.85
C THR A 229 16.77 8.19 4.74
N GLN A 230 17.82 7.79 4.02
CA GLN A 230 17.75 6.92 2.84
C GLN A 230 16.78 7.47 1.80
N VAL A 231 16.93 8.76 1.46
CA VAL A 231 16.11 9.45 0.47
C VAL A 231 17.02 10.10 -0.57
N PHE A 232 16.64 10.01 -1.84
CA PHE A 232 17.22 10.83 -2.89
C PHE A 232 16.46 12.13 -3.04
N ILE A 233 17.20 13.22 -3.18
CA ILE A 233 16.65 14.56 -3.39
C ILE A 233 17.20 15.08 -4.71
N GLU A 234 16.31 15.56 -5.58
CA GLU A 234 16.69 16.20 -6.83
C GLU A 234 17.48 17.48 -6.56
N LYS A 235 18.56 17.70 -7.31
CA LYS A 235 19.30 18.97 -7.26
C LYS A 235 18.38 20.09 -7.78
N PRO A 236 18.44 21.30 -7.20
CA PRO A 236 17.60 22.40 -7.64
C PRO A 236 17.87 22.70 -9.12
N GLY A 237 16.82 22.54 -9.93
CA GLY A 237 16.80 22.92 -11.35
C GLY A 237 15.75 24.02 -11.60
N ASP A 238 15.34 24.18 -12.85
CA ASP A 238 14.31 25.18 -13.24
C ASP A 238 12.89 24.80 -12.78
N ASN A 239 12.71 23.59 -12.23
CA ASN A 239 11.42 23.13 -11.73
C ASN A 239 11.05 23.79 -10.40
N LYS A 240 9.78 24.21 -10.29
CA LYS A 240 9.21 24.84 -9.09
C LYS A 240 9.19 23.90 -7.86
N TYR A 241 9.20 22.59 -8.08
CA TYR A 241 9.16 21.58 -7.03
C TYR A 241 10.36 20.64 -7.15
N ILE A 242 10.94 20.27 -6.01
CA ILE A 242 12.04 19.30 -5.91
C ILE A 242 11.44 17.92 -5.71
N ARG A 243 11.80 16.96 -6.57
CA ARG A 243 11.37 15.57 -6.41
C ARG A 243 12.22 14.85 -5.37
N SER A 244 11.58 13.97 -4.61
CA SER A 244 12.26 13.08 -3.66
C SER A 244 11.83 11.63 -3.84
N ILE A 245 12.77 10.70 -3.68
CA ILE A 245 12.52 9.27 -3.80
C ILE A 245 12.97 8.58 -2.52
N GLY A 246 12.03 7.96 -1.82
CA GLY A 246 12.27 7.22 -0.59
C GLY A 246 11.94 5.74 -0.71
N ILE A 247 12.00 5.07 0.43
CA ILE A 247 11.77 3.62 0.56
C ILE A 247 10.33 3.24 0.14
N GLN A 248 9.35 4.08 0.47
CA GLN A 248 7.94 3.82 0.17
C GLN A 248 7.65 3.80 -1.33
N GLN A 249 8.19 4.75 -2.09
CA GLN A 249 8.02 4.79 -3.55
C GLN A 249 8.62 3.55 -4.21
N VAL A 250 9.81 3.12 -3.75
CA VAL A 250 10.45 1.89 -4.22
C VAL A 250 9.63 0.65 -3.88
N ALA A 251 9.09 0.56 -2.66
CA ALA A 251 8.23 -0.56 -2.26
C ALA A 251 6.95 -0.63 -3.10
N ASN A 252 6.40 0.53 -3.49
CA ASN A 252 5.26 0.60 -4.40
C ASN A 252 5.62 0.12 -5.81
N SER A 253 6.75 0.55 -6.38
CA SER A 253 7.25 0.03 -7.66
C SER A 253 7.45 -1.49 -7.64
N ILE A 254 7.97 -2.04 -6.52
CA ILE A 254 8.13 -3.49 -6.34
C ILE A 254 6.76 -4.20 -6.27
N ARG A 255 5.75 -3.57 -5.64
CA ARG A 255 4.39 -4.11 -5.61
C ARG A 255 3.76 -4.19 -6.99
N THR A 256 3.99 -3.18 -7.84
CA THR A 256 3.43 -3.12 -9.20
C THR A 256 4.12 -4.08 -10.16
N HIS A 257 5.46 -4.13 -10.14
CA HIS A 257 6.25 -4.86 -11.15
C HIS A 257 6.82 -6.20 -10.65
N GLY A 258 6.62 -6.51 -9.38
CA GLY A 258 7.17 -7.68 -8.72
C GLY A 258 8.64 -7.51 -8.32
N MET A 259 9.14 -8.44 -7.52
CA MET A 259 10.49 -8.39 -6.95
C MET A 259 11.60 -8.60 -7.98
N GLY A 260 11.30 -9.17 -9.16
CA GLY A 260 12.27 -9.39 -10.23
C GLY A 260 12.99 -8.11 -10.69
N ILE A 261 12.33 -6.94 -10.57
CA ILE A 261 12.95 -5.65 -10.92
C ILE A 261 14.19 -5.34 -10.08
N MET A 262 14.28 -5.87 -8.86
CA MET A 262 15.42 -5.64 -7.96
C MET A 262 16.70 -6.21 -8.58
N ASN A 263 16.66 -7.48 -9.00
CA ASN A 263 17.81 -8.16 -9.61
C ASN A 263 18.24 -7.48 -10.91
N THR A 264 17.28 -7.11 -11.76
CA THR A 264 17.57 -6.38 -13.00
C THR A 264 18.19 -5.01 -12.71
N THR A 265 17.67 -4.28 -11.73
CA THR A 265 18.17 -2.96 -11.34
C THR A 265 19.59 -3.02 -10.79
N VAL A 266 19.90 -4.03 -9.97
CA VAL A 266 21.25 -4.27 -9.46
C VAL A 266 22.22 -4.58 -10.61
N ASN A 267 21.81 -5.40 -11.59
CA ASN A 267 22.63 -5.71 -12.77
C ASN A 267 22.91 -4.47 -13.65
N TYR A 268 21.90 -3.65 -13.94
CA TYR A 268 22.11 -2.39 -14.67
C TYR A 268 23.03 -1.44 -13.90
N THR A 269 22.87 -1.37 -12.58
CA THR A 269 23.74 -0.54 -11.74
C THR A 269 25.18 -1.07 -11.72
N TYR A 270 25.37 -2.40 -11.70
CA TYR A 270 26.67 -3.03 -11.85
C TYR A 270 27.36 -2.63 -13.17
N GLN A 271 26.66 -2.73 -14.30
CA GLN A 271 27.21 -2.33 -15.60
C GLN A 271 27.58 -0.84 -15.65
N PHE A 272 26.74 0.01 -15.03
CA PHE A 272 27.01 1.43 -14.90
C PHE A 272 28.25 1.71 -14.05
N LEU A 273 28.37 1.04 -12.90
CA LEU A 273 29.52 1.14 -11.99
C LEU A 273 30.81 0.68 -12.67
N ALA A 274 30.78 -0.45 -13.40
CA ALA A 274 31.94 -0.94 -14.14
C ALA A 274 32.48 0.10 -15.14
N ARG A 275 31.58 0.75 -15.91
CA ARG A 275 31.96 1.83 -16.83
C ARG A 275 32.55 3.04 -16.10
N LYS A 276 31.96 3.46 -14.98
CA LYS A 276 32.45 4.61 -14.19
C LYS A 276 33.77 4.32 -13.47
N LEU A 277 33.96 3.10 -12.97
CA LEU A 277 35.22 2.64 -12.39
C LEU A 277 36.33 2.54 -13.44
N ALA A 278 36.01 2.16 -14.68
CA ALA A 278 36.97 2.21 -15.78
C ALA A 278 37.44 3.65 -16.07
N ILE A 279 36.52 4.62 -16.08
CA ILE A 279 36.86 6.06 -16.23
C ILE A 279 37.70 6.54 -15.04
N MET A 280 37.38 6.12 -13.81
CA MET A 280 38.16 6.43 -12.61
C MET A 280 39.59 5.86 -12.72
N SER A 281 39.71 4.63 -13.20
CA SER A 281 40.99 3.95 -13.41
C SER A 281 41.83 4.65 -14.48
N GLN A 282 41.22 5.07 -15.60
CA GLN A 282 41.90 5.85 -16.64
C GLN A 282 42.39 7.20 -16.12
N PHE A 283 41.56 7.91 -15.34
CA PHE A 283 41.96 9.18 -14.71
C PHE A 283 43.17 9.04 -13.79
N LEU A 284 43.24 7.95 -13.03
CA LEU A 284 44.37 7.68 -12.12
C LEU A 284 45.60 7.13 -12.85
N PHE A 285 45.43 6.63 -14.07
CA PHE A 285 46.53 6.14 -14.91
C PHE A 285 47.25 7.28 -15.63
N ASP A 286 46.59 8.41 -15.86
CA ASP A 286 47.17 9.61 -16.47
C ASP A 286 48.49 10.01 -15.80
N ASP A 287 49.54 10.23 -16.60
CA ASP A 287 50.90 10.47 -16.10
C ASP A 287 51.00 11.73 -15.21
N HIS A 288 50.17 12.76 -15.47
CA HIS A 288 50.17 13.97 -14.63
C HIS A 288 49.63 13.69 -13.23
N ILE A 289 48.62 12.83 -13.11
CA ILE A 289 48.02 12.45 -11.83
C ILE A 289 48.86 11.38 -11.14
N LYS A 290 49.21 10.31 -11.84
CA LYS A 290 49.98 9.17 -11.33
C LYS A 290 51.34 9.59 -10.79
N SER A 291 52.10 10.38 -11.54
CA SER A 291 53.42 10.84 -11.11
C SER A 291 53.35 11.68 -9.82
N ARG A 292 52.28 12.46 -9.65
CA ARG A 292 52.06 13.25 -8.44
C ARG A 292 51.67 12.40 -7.25
N LEU A 293 50.77 11.43 -7.44
CA LEU A 293 50.41 10.47 -6.38
C LEU A 293 51.63 9.69 -5.90
N VAL A 294 52.51 9.24 -6.80
CA VAL A 294 53.75 8.54 -6.43
C VAL A 294 54.69 9.44 -5.61
N LYS A 295 54.83 10.72 -5.98
CA LYS A 295 55.61 11.70 -5.18
C LYS A 295 55.02 11.89 -3.78
N ASP A 296 53.70 11.87 -3.64
CA ASP A 296 53.03 12.00 -2.35
C ASP A 296 53.16 10.75 -1.50
N VAL A 297 53.07 9.55 -2.09
CA VAL A 297 53.30 8.27 -1.41
C VAL A 297 54.73 8.19 -0.86
N ASN A 298 55.73 8.56 -1.66
CA ASN A 298 57.13 8.49 -1.25
C ASN A 298 57.42 9.42 -0.08
N PHE A 299 56.90 10.65 -0.12
CA PHE A 299 57.02 11.58 1.00
C PHE A 299 56.32 11.10 2.25
N PHE A 300 55.10 10.54 2.14
CA PHE A 300 54.37 10.03 3.29
C PHE A 300 55.09 8.83 3.93
N ARG A 301 55.69 7.96 3.12
CA ARG A 301 56.53 6.86 3.61
C ARG A 301 57.78 7.37 4.34
N GLN A 302 58.43 8.41 3.82
CA GLN A 302 59.64 8.99 4.41
C GLN A 302 59.35 9.74 5.73
N ASN A 303 58.20 10.43 5.82
CA ASN A 303 57.89 11.30 6.95
C ASN A 303 56.81 10.72 7.89
N LYS A 304 56.60 9.40 7.85
CA LYS A 304 55.52 8.70 8.57
C LYS A 304 55.57 8.93 10.08
N MET A 305 56.78 8.89 10.67
CA MET A 305 57.00 9.09 12.11
C MET A 305 56.79 10.55 12.52
N THR A 306 57.23 11.51 11.69
CA THR A 306 57.14 12.94 11.96
C THR A 306 55.71 13.49 11.83
N LEU A 307 54.91 12.91 10.94
CA LEU A 307 53.53 13.36 10.70
C LEU A 307 52.46 12.60 11.50
N SER A 308 52.83 11.65 12.37
CA SER A 308 51.87 10.84 13.14
C SER A 308 50.77 10.23 12.25
N ASN A 309 51.17 9.73 11.07
CA ASN A 309 50.26 9.21 10.03
C ASN A 309 49.20 10.21 9.48
N ARG A 310 49.35 11.53 9.66
CA ARG A 310 48.42 12.52 9.13
C ARG A 310 48.89 13.06 7.77
N TYR A 311 47.95 13.31 6.86
CA TYR A 311 48.26 13.96 5.59
C TYR A 311 48.32 15.49 5.78
N PRO A 312 49.39 16.19 5.37
CA PRO A 312 49.53 17.62 5.61
C PRO A 312 48.62 18.46 4.68
N TYR A 313 47.92 19.44 5.27
CA TYR A 313 46.95 20.28 4.57
C TYR A 313 47.56 21.06 3.40
N ASP A 314 48.73 21.67 3.60
CA ASP A 314 49.39 22.52 2.58
C ASP A 314 49.71 21.75 1.30
N ARG A 315 50.06 20.47 1.42
CA ARG A 315 50.32 19.58 0.28
C ARG A 315 49.04 19.26 -0.49
N ALA A 316 47.95 18.99 0.20
CA ALA A 316 46.66 18.74 -0.44
C ALA A 316 46.12 20.01 -1.14
N SER A 317 46.33 21.19 -0.54
CA SER A 317 46.00 22.47 -1.18
C SER A 317 46.87 22.75 -2.40
N SER A 318 48.19 22.51 -2.31
CA SER A 318 49.11 22.64 -3.46
C SER A 318 48.73 21.69 -4.59
N PHE A 319 48.33 20.46 -4.28
CA PHE A 319 47.85 19.49 -5.26
C PHE A 319 46.66 20.02 -6.05
N ASN A 320 45.64 20.57 -5.38
CA ASN A 320 44.49 21.19 -6.04
C ASN A 320 44.87 22.42 -6.89
N LYS A 321 45.78 23.29 -6.40
CA LYS A 321 46.26 24.46 -7.15
C LYS A 321 47.00 24.05 -8.43
N GLU A 322 47.83 23.02 -8.34
CA GLU A 322 48.60 22.50 -9.48
C GLU A 322 47.67 21.84 -10.51
N ILE A 323 46.65 21.08 -10.10
CA ILE A 323 45.71 20.48 -11.05
C ILE A 323 44.85 21.53 -11.76
N ARG A 324 44.47 22.63 -11.07
CA ARG A 324 43.80 23.75 -11.72
C ARG A 324 44.66 24.40 -12.82
N ARG A 325 45.99 24.30 -12.76
CA ARG A 325 46.90 24.82 -13.79
C ARG A 325 46.99 23.93 -15.03
N LEU A 326 46.63 22.65 -14.94
CA LEU A 326 46.65 21.72 -16.08
C LEU A 326 45.54 22.00 -17.11
N GLY A 327 44.48 22.70 -16.70
CA GLY A 327 43.41 23.13 -17.60
C GLY A 327 42.05 23.23 -16.92
N LEU A 328 41.22 24.14 -17.41
CA LEU A 328 39.81 24.28 -17.04
C LEU A 328 38.95 23.90 -18.25
N ASP A 329 37.86 23.19 -18.00
CA ASP A 329 36.87 22.89 -19.04
C ASP A 329 36.08 24.15 -19.45
N ALA A 330 35.31 24.09 -20.54
CA ALA A 330 34.43 25.16 -21.03
C ALA A 330 33.42 25.66 -19.98
N LYS A 331 33.11 24.83 -18.98
CA LYS A 331 32.24 25.16 -17.83
C LYS A 331 32.99 25.68 -16.61
N GLY A 332 34.30 25.93 -16.71
CA GLY A 332 35.15 26.37 -15.60
C GLY A 332 35.51 25.28 -14.58
N ASN A 333 35.20 24.02 -14.87
CA ASN A 333 35.50 22.89 -13.98
C ASN A 333 36.94 22.39 -14.17
N SER A 334 37.67 22.20 -13.07
CA SER A 334 38.97 21.54 -13.08
C SER A 334 38.83 20.02 -13.24
N PHE A 335 39.93 19.35 -13.58
CA PHE A 335 39.99 17.89 -13.58
C PHE A 335 39.61 17.27 -12.23
N MET A 336 39.96 17.93 -11.10
CA MET A 336 39.52 17.50 -9.77
C MET A 336 38.01 17.64 -9.57
N ASP A 337 37.39 18.68 -10.15
CA ASP A 337 35.93 18.85 -10.07
C ASP A 337 35.20 17.75 -10.85
N LYS A 338 35.71 17.38 -12.03
CA LYS A 338 35.21 16.24 -12.80
C LYS A 338 35.38 14.92 -12.04
N PHE A 339 36.52 14.74 -11.38
CA PHE A 339 36.76 13.56 -10.54
C PHE A 339 35.82 13.51 -9.33
N ARG A 340 35.56 14.65 -8.67
CA ARG A 340 34.55 14.75 -7.60
C ARG A 340 33.15 14.38 -8.08
N GLN A 341 32.74 14.86 -9.24
CA GLN A 341 31.45 14.50 -9.84
C GLN A 341 31.38 12.99 -10.12
N LEU A 342 32.44 12.41 -10.68
CA LEU A 342 32.54 10.97 -10.93
C LEU A 342 32.38 10.15 -9.64
N ILE A 343 33.10 10.51 -8.56
CA ILE A 343 32.99 9.84 -7.26
C ILE A 343 31.58 10.01 -6.66
N THR A 344 30.96 11.18 -6.85
CA THR A 344 29.58 11.43 -6.38
C THR A 344 28.58 10.57 -7.14
N GLU A 345 28.72 10.43 -8.46
CA GLU A 345 27.86 9.57 -9.29
C GLU A 345 28.00 8.08 -8.93
N ILE A 346 29.23 7.62 -8.65
CA ILE A 346 29.49 6.27 -8.14
C ILE A 346 28.80 6.08 -6.77
N GLY A 347 28.93 7.06 -5.87
CA GLY A 347 28.29 7.03 -4.55
C GLY A 347 26.76 7.02 -4.65
N ASN A 348 26.19 7.80 -5.56
CA ASN A 348 24.74 7.83 -5.82
C ASN A 348 24.25 6.49 -6.40
N ALA A 349 25.00 5.86 -7.31
CA ALA A 349 24.67 4.54 -7.83
C ALA A 349 24.66 3.47 -6.73
N LEU A 350 25.65 3.48 -5.83
CA LEU A 350 25.67 2.60 -4.65
C LEU A 350 24.53 2.89 -3.67
N GLY A 351 24.22 4.18 -3.45
CA GLY A 351 23.07 4.61 -2.67
C GLY A 351 21.74 4.13 -3.25
N TYR A 352 21.65 4.04 -4.57
CA TYR A 352 20.47 3.55 -5.27
C TYR A 352 20.28 2.05 -5.03
N VAL A 353 21.33 1.23 -5.16
CA VAL A 353 21.28 -0.19 -4.78
C VAL A 353 20.85 -0.37 -3.32
N ARG A 354 21.37 0.49 -2.42
CA ARG A 354 20.97 0.48 -1.01
C ARG A 354 19.50 0.82 -0.81
N LEU A 355 18.98 1.81 -1.54
CA LEU A 355 17.56 2.17 -1.50
C LEU A 355 16.67 1.04 -2.02
N ILE A 356 17.03 0.43 -3.16
CA ILE A 356 16.31 -0.70 -3.73
C ILE A 356 16.23 -1.86 -2.73
N ARG A 357 17.36 -2.18 -2.08
CA ARG A 357 17.40 -3.16 -1.00
C ARG A 357 16.47 -2.80 0.16
N ALA A 358 16.51 -1.55 0.62
CA ALA A 358 15.66 -1.11 1.74
C ALA A 358 14.16 -1.15 1.37
N GLY A 359 13.81 -0.78 0.14
CA GLY A 359 12.45 -0.89 -0.40
C GLY A 359 11.96 -2.33 -0.52
N GLY A 360 12.82 -3.24 -1.00
CA GLY A 360 12.52 -4.67 -1.05
C GLY A 360 12.30 -5.27 0.33
N LEU A 361 13.15 -4.92 1.30
CA LEU A 361 12.98 -5.36 2.69
C LEU A 361 11.69 -4.83 3.30
N ASN A 362 11.34 -3.56 3.04
CA ASN A 362 10.09 -2.96 3.52
C ASN A 362 8.86 -3.68 2.94
N TYR A 363 8.88 -3.98 1.64
CA TYR A 363 7.83 -4.74 0.98
C TYR A 363 7.63 -6.12 1.63
N VAL A 364 8.71 -6.85 1.89
CA VAL A 364 8.66 -8.19 2.50
C VAL A 364 8.31 -8.16 3.99
N SER A 365 8.65 -7.07 4.70
CA SER A 365 8.47 -6.96 6.16
C SER A 365 7.02 -7.15 6.62
N GLY A 366 6.04 -6.71 5.83
CA GLY A 366 4.62 -6.85 6.17
C GLY A 366 4.16 -8.31 6.13
N ALA A 367 4.60 -9.08 5.15
CA ALA A 367 4.28 -10.51 5.03
C ALA A 367 5.03 -11.34 6.07
N VAL A 368 6.30 -10.99 6.34
CA VAL A 368 7.16 -11.66 7.32
C VAL A 368 6.65 -11.50 8.75
N ALA A 369 5.99 -10.40 9.09
CA ALA A 369 5.39 -10.18 10.41
C ALA A 369 4.30 -11.20 10.78
N LEU A 370 3.70 -11.86 9.78
CA LEU A 370 2.67 -12.89 9.97
C LEU A 370 3.28 -14.29 10.19
N ILE A 371 4.59 -14.45 10.00
CA ILE A 371 5.29 -15.73 10.13
C ILE A 371 5.84 -15.86 11.57
N PRO A 372 5.35 -16.81 12.37
CA PRO A 372 5.68 -16.90 13.80
C PRO A 372 7.16 -17.20 14.09
N ASP A 373 7.85 -17.96 13.22
CA ASP A 373 9.22 -18.40 13.48
C ASP A 373 10.11 -18.47 12.23
N LEU A 374 10.59 -17.30 11.79
CA LEU A 374 11.52 -17.17 10.67
C LEU A 374 12.87 -17.82 10.93
N LYS A 375 13.26 -17.93 12.21
CA LYS A 375 14.54 -18.52 12.60
C LYS A 375 14.49 -20.03 12.44
N ALA A 376 13.41 -20.68 12.84
CA ALA A 376 13.22 -22.11 12.58
C ALA A 376 13.24 -22.43 11.07
N ILE A 377 12.68 -21.56 10.22
CA ILE A 377 12.71 -21.72 8.76
C ILE A 377 14.14 -21.53 8.21
N ASP A 378 14.87 -20.51 8.67
CA ASP A 378 16.26 -20.26 8.23
C ASP A 378 17.27 -21.27 8.80
N GLU A 379 17.04 -21.79 10.00
CA GLU A 379 17.81 -22.88 10.62
C GLU A 379 17.53 -24.22 9.94
N ALA A 380 16.27 -24.50 9.56
CA ALA A 380 15.93 -25.66 8.74
C ALA A 380 16.62 -25.61 7.36
N ARG A 381 16.83 -24.39 6.83
CA ARG A 381 17.56 -24.13 5.58
C ARG A 381 19.09 -24.29 5.72
N THR A 382 19.67 -23.90 6.85
CA THR A 382 21.14 -23.85 7.06
C THR A 382 21.72 -25.04 7.86
N GLY A 383 20.87 -25.86 8.48
CA GLY A 383 21.24 -26.90 9.43
C GLY A 383 21.59 -28.28 8.86
N GLY A 384 21.93 -28.43 7.58
CA GLY A 384 22.30 -29.73 7.00
C GLY A 384 23.23 -29.62 5.80
N GLU A 385 24.30 -30.41 5.79
CA GLU A 385 25.22 -30.54 4.67
C GLU A 385 24.49 -30.89 3.36
N GLY A 386 24.50 -29.97 2.39
CA GLY A 386 24.39 -30.28 0.97
C GLY A 386 23.00 -30.49 0.35
N GLU A 387 21.90 -30.47 1.12
CA GLU A 387 20.54 -30.56 0.54
C GLU A 387 19.65 -29.39 0.99
N GLU A 388 19.10 -28.67 0.01
CA GLU A 388 18.13 -27.59 0.18
C GLU A 388 16.85 -28.15 0.81
N ARG A 389 16.72 -28.09 2.14
CA ARG A 389 15.53 -28.56 2.84
C ARG A 389 14.41 -27.53 2.66
N VAL A 390 13.43 -27.88 1.83
CA VAL A 390 12.17 -27.14 1.70
C VAL A 390 11.42 -27.21 3.03
N PHE A 391 11.02 -26.06 3.57
CA PHE A 391 10.14 -25.99 4.73
C PHE A 391 8.78 -26.62 4.36
N ARG A 392 8.37 -27.68 5.06
CA ARG A 392 7.14 -28.46 4.78
C ARG A 392 6.34 -28.74 6.04
N GLU A 393 6.31 -27.79 6.97
CA GLU A 393 5.67 -28.00 8.27
C GLU A 393 4.14 -28.10 8.12
N PHE A 394 3.55 -27.26 7.27
CA PHE A 394 2.11 -27.26 7.02
C PHE A 394 1.69 -28.48 6.20
N SER A 395 2.42 -28.82 5.14
CA SER A 395 2.13 -30.03 4.35
C SER A 395 2.16 -31.30 5.22
N ARG A 396 3.13 -31.42 6.13
CA ARG A 396 3.23 -32.57 7.05
C ARG A 396 2.11 -32.62 8.08
N ALA A 397 1.71 -31.46 8.63
CA ALA A 397 0.60 -31.39 9.57
C ALA A 397 -0.73 -31.82 8.91
N VAL A 398 -0.96 -31.37 7.67
CA VAL A 398 -2.19 -31.67 6.91
C VAL A 398 -2.23 -33.14 6.44
N GLU A 399 -1.08 -33.72 6.10
CA GLU A 399 -0.95 -35.16 5.83
C GLU A 399 -1.25 -36.02 7.07
N ALA A 400 -0.84 -35.58 8.27
CA ALA A 400 -1.11 -36.28 9.51
C ALA A 400 -2.59 -36.29 9.90
N GLU A 401 -3.34 -35.24 9.55
CA GLU A 401 -4.78 -35.10 9.88
C GLU A 401 -5.73 -35.68 8.81
N SER A 402 -5.21 -36.24 7.71
CA SER A 402 -6.03 -36.82 6.61
C SER A 402 -7.09 -35.87 6.04
N LEU A 403 -6.74 -34.59 5.88
CA LEU A 403 -7.61 -33.56 5.32
C LEU A 403 -7.81 -33.73 3.79
N SER A 404 -8.73 -32.95 3.20
CA SER A 404 -9.07 -33.05 1.77
C SER A 404 -7.87 -32.78 0.85
N GLU A 405 -7.90 -33.30 -0.38
CA GLU A 405 -6.82 -33.10 -1.35
C GLU A 405 -6.61 -31.61 -1.70
N GLU A 406 -7.68 -30.82 -1.71
CA GLU A 406 -7.62 -29.37 -1.93
C GLU A 406 -6.87 -28.67 -0.79
N THR A 407 -7.05 -29.15 0.45
CA THR A 407 -6.36 -28.61 1.63
C THR A 407 -4.87 -28.96 1.61
N LYS A 408 -4.52 -30.16 1.16
CA LYS A 408 -3.12 -30.58 0.96
C LYS A 408 -2.42 -29.74 -0.09
N GLU A 409 -3.08 -29.48 -1.22
CA GLU A 409 -2.50 -28.64 -2.27
C GLU A 409 -2.36 -27.18 -1.82
N ALA A 410 -3.34 -26.63 -1.09
CA ALA A 410 -3.23 -25.29 -0.51
C ALA A 410 -2.08 -25.19 0.50
N ALA A 411 -1.88 -26.21 1.35
CA ALA A 411 -0.77 -26.27 2.29
C ALA A 411 0.59 -26.33 1.58
N ARG A 412 0.69 -27.10 0.49
CA ARG A 412 1.89 -27.17 -0.36
C ARG A 412 2.23 -25.81 -0.98
N GLN A 413 1.22 -25.10 -1.50
CA GLN A 413 1.39 -23.77 -2.07
C GLN A 413 1.80 -22.73 -1.01
N LEU A 414 1.26 -22.84 0.20
CA LEU A 414 1.66 -21.98 1.32
C LEU A 414 3.11 -22.22 1.73
N ASP A 415 3.52 -23.48 1.86
CA ASP A 415 4.91 -23.85 2.14
C ASP A 415 5.87 -23.32 1.05
N GLU A 416 5.50 -23.46 -0.22
CA GLU A 416 6.27 -22.93 -1.35
C GLU A 416 6.36 -21.40 -1.31
N ALA A 417 5.25 -20.70 -1.05
CA ALA A 417 5.22 -19.24 -0.93
C ALA A 417 6.05 -18.72 0.26
N MET A 418 6.02 -19.41 1.41
CA MET A 418 6.83 -19.08 2.58
C MET A 418 8.32 -19.31 2.34
N HIS A 419 8.65 -20.41 1.65
CA HIS A 419 10.02 -20.70 1.23
C HIS A 419 10.54 -19.61 0.29
N ASP A 420 9.76 -19.26 -0.73
CA ASP A 420 10.04 -18.17 -1.66
C ASP A 420 10.25 -16.83 -0.94
N LEU A 421 9.38 -16.50 0.01
CA LEU A 421 9.47 -15.26 0.77
C LEU A 421 10.77 -15.21 1.60
N THR A 422 11.15 -16.34 2.19
CA THR A 422 12.36 -16.46 3.01
C THR A 422 13.64 -16.39 2.16
N LEU A 423 13.65 -17.06 1.00
CA LEU A 423 14.74 -16.95 0.02
C LEU A 423 14.90 -15.49 -0.43
N LYS A 424 13.80 -14.85 -0.81
CA LYS A 424 13.76 -13.44 -1.23
C LYS A 424 14.20 -12.47 -0.12
N PHE A 425 13.88 -12.78 1.13
CA PHE A 425 14.34 -12.03 2.30
C PHE A 425 15.85 -12.18 2.54
N ALA A 426 16.38 -13.40 2.40
CA ALA A 426 17.80 -13.71 2.58
C ALA A 426 18.66 -13.14 1.44
N GLU A 427 18.28 -13.36 0.17
CA GLU A 427 18.99 -12.84 -1.01
C GLU A 427 19.06 -11.31 -1.03
N GLY A 428 18.06 -10.63 -0.47
CA GLY A 428 18.02 -9.17 -0.33
C GLY A 428 19.15 -8.58 0.53
N THR A 429 19.91 -9.40 1.27
CA THR A 429 20.91 -8.90 2.22
C THR A 429 22.34 -8.74 1.68
N ASP A 430 22.69 -9.40 0.57
CA ASP A 430 24.10 -9.56 0.17
C ASP A 430 24.54 -8.84 -1.12
N PHE A 431 23.65 -8.13 -1.85
CA PHE A 431 24.03 -7.44 -3.10
C PHE A 431 25.25 -6.53 -2.98
N PHE A 432 25.38 -5.82 -1.85
CA PHE A 432 26.53 -4.93 -1.63
C PHE A 432 27.83 -5.71 -1.43
N LYS A 433 27.76 -6.85 -0.74
CA LYS A 433 28.91 -7.74 -0.52
C LYS A 433 29.36 -8.34 -1.86
N LEU A 434 28.40 -8.82 -2.66
CA LEU A 434 28.67 -9.33 -4.02
C LEU A 434 29.36 -8.27 -4.89
N LEU A 435 28.83 -7.04 -4.93
CA LEU A 435 29.44 -5.95 -5.70
C LEU A 435 30.87 -5.67 -5.24
N VAL A 436 31.11 -5.62 -3.91
CA VAL A 436 32.44 -5.41 -3.36
C VAL A 436 33.38 -6.55 -3.71
N GLU A 437 32.95 -7.81 -3.61
CA GLU A 437 33.78 -8.97 -3.93
C GLU A 437 34.17 -9.02 -5.42
N VAL A 438 33.22 -8.74 -6.31
CA VAL A 438 33.48 -8.73 -7.76
C VAL A 438 34.45 -7.62 -8.13
N PHE A 439 34.17 -6.37 -7.73
CA PHE A 439 35.05 -5.25 -8.06
C PHE A 439 36.39 -5.31 -7.32
N SER A 440 36.44 -5.82 -6.09
CA SER A 440 37.71 -5.97 -5.37
C SER A 440 38.65 -6.95 -6.05
N LYS A 441 38.13 -8.06 -6.59
CA LYS A 441 38.94 -9.04 -7.34
C LYS A 441 39.47 -8.43 -8.63
N GLU A 442 38.62 -7.71 -9.37
CA GLU A 442 39.00 -7.09 -10.64
C GLU A 442 40.03 -5.96 -10.45
N LEU A 443 39.79 -5.05 -9.50
CA LEU A 443 40.66 -3.90 -9.23
C LEU A 443 41.99 -4.29 -8.56
N ALA A 444 42.10 -5.50 -7.99
CA ALA A 444 43.34 -6.02 -7.40
C ALA A 444 44.29 -6.65 -8.43
N GLY A 445 43.90 -6.74 -9.71
CA GLY A 445 44.74 -7.29 -10.77
C GLY A 445 46.03 -6.48 -11.02
N GLU A 446 47.07 -7.14 -11.57
CA GLU A 446 48.36 -6.50 -11.85
C GLU A 446 48.27 -5.32 -12.84
N SER A 447 47.28 -5.34 -13.73
CA SER A 447 46.99 -4.25 -14.67
C SER A 447 46.54 -2.95 -13.97
N HIS A 448 46.15 -3.02 -12.70
CA HIS A 448 45.59 -1.90 -11.93
C HIS A 448 46.48 -1.43 -10.78
N ARG A 449 47.80 -1.69 -10.82
CA ARG A 449 48.75 -1.28 -9.77
C ARG A 449 48.72 0.21 -9.43
N HIS A 450 48.33 1.09 -10.36
CA HIS A 450 48.17 2.53 -10.09
C HIS A 450 47.07 2.83 -9.06
N LEU A 451 46.07 1.97 -8.91
CA LEU A 451 44.99 2.12 -7.93
C LEU A 451 45.45 1.92 -6.48
N LEU A 452 46.60 1.27 -6.23
CA LEU A 452 47.19 1.15 -4.90
C LEU A 452 47.43 2.53 -4.24
N HIS A 453 47.60 3.57 -5.05
CA HIS A 453 47.84 4.94 -4.60
C HIS A 453 46.55 5.78 -4.46
N PHE A 454 45.38 5.19 -4.70
CA PHE A 454 44.08 5.88 -4.62
C PHE A 454 43.87 6.61 -3.29
N HIS A 455 44.23 5.99 -2.17
CA HIS A 455 44.06 6.59 -0.83
C HIS A 455 44.76 7.95 -0.67
N MET A 456 45.77 8.27 -1.49
CA MET A 456 46.47 9.55 -1.45
C MET A 456 45.74 10.70 -2.16
N ILE A 457 44.78 10.39 -3.05
CA ILE A 457 43.96 11.42 -3.71
C ILE A 457 42.78 11.88 -2.84
N VAL A 458 42.45 11.12 -1.80
CA VAL A 458 41.30 11.38 -0.92
C VAL A 458 41.42 12.72 -0.18
N PRO A 459 42.55 13.08 0.46
CA PRO A 459 42.66 14.38 1.15
C PRO A 459 42.53 15.59 0.20
N PRO A 460 43.21 15.65 -0.97
CA PRO A 460 42.96 16.70 -1.96
C PRO A 460 41.50 16.77 -2.43
N LEU A 461 40.87 15.62 -2.63
CA LEU A 461 39.46 15.53 -3.02
C LEU A 461 38.52 16.11 -1.95
N ILE A 462 38.77 15.85 -0.67
CA ILE A 462 38.00 16.40 0.44
C ILE A 462 38.10 17.94 0.46
N ILE A 463 39.30 18.50 0.29
CA ILE A 463 39.47 19.97 0.23
C ILE A 463 38.66 20.54 -0.94
N ASN A 464 38.76 19.94 -2.13
CA ASN A 464 37.99 20.37 -3.29
C ASN A 464 36.47 20.27 -3.05
N PHE A 465 36.01 19.23 -2.34
CA PHE A 465 34.60 19.06 -1.97
C PHE A 465 34.13 20.15 -0.99
N VAL A 466 34.92 20.48 0.03
CA VAL A 466 34.61 21.55 0.99
C VAL A 466 34.56 22.92 0.30
N GLU A 467 35.51 23.23 -0.57
CA GLU A 467 35.51 24.46 -1.38
C GLU A 467 34.23 24.57 -2.22
N HIS A 468 33.83 23.47 -2.87
CA HIS A 468 32.59 23.42 -3.65
C HIS A 468 31.34 23.60 -2.78
N MET A 469 31.28 22.94 -1.61
CA MET A 469 30.16 23.13 -0.67
C MET A 469 30.01 24.58 -0.22
N LEU A 470 31.11 25.26 0.08
CA LEU A 470 31.11 26.68 0.45
C LEU A 470 30.61 27.54 -0.71
N ALA A 471 31.08 27.28 -1.93
CA ALA A 471 30.62 27.99 -3.13
C ALA A 471 29.11 27.80 -3.37
N CYS A 472 28.59 26.56 -3.23
CA CYS A 472 27.16 26.30 -3.35
C CYS A 472 26.35 26.99 -2.24
N LYS A 473 26.85 26.99 -1.00
CA LYS A 473 26.20 27.69 0.12
C LYS A 473 26.10 29.19 -0.15
N ASP A 474 27.17 29.80 -0.66
CA ASP A 474 27.19 31.22 -1.01
C ASP A 474 26.24 31.55 -2.16
N GLN A 475 26.12 30.67 -3.16
CA GLN A 475 25.15 30.80 -4.25
C GLN A 475 23.71 30.73 -3.73
N LEU A 476 23.39 29.79 -2.84
CA LEU A 476 22.06 29.68 -2.22
C LEU A 476 21.70 30.93 -1.38
N LEU A 477 22.67 31.47 -0.63
CA LEU A 477 22.47 32.69 0.16
C LEU A 477 22.25 33.93 -0.74
N LYS A 478 22.95 34.01 -1.88
CA LYS A 478 22.75 35.06 -2.88
C LYS A 478 21.40 34.92 -3.61
N GLY A 479 20.98 33.71 -3.93
CA GLY A 479 19.66 33.42 -4.52
C GLY A 479 18.50 33.84 -3.60
N LYS A 480 18.61 33.60 -2.28
CA LYS A 480 17.64 34.10 -1.29
C LYS A 480 17.52 35.63 -1.26
N ARG A 481 18.59 36.37 -1.56
CA ARG A 481 18.56 37.85 -1.61
C ARG A 481 17.86 38.40 -2.85
N GLN A 482 17.85 37.69 -3.97
CA GLN A 482 17.10 38.10 -5.17
C GLN A 482 15.60 37.76 -5.09
N GLY A 483 15.23 36.66 -4.42
CA GLY A 483 13.81 36.28 -4.27
C GLY A 483 13.01 37.10 -3.25
N GLY A 484 13.66 37.90 -2.39
CA GLY A 484 13.01 38.71 -1.36
C GLY A 484 12.69 40.16 -1.76
N GLY A 485 13.00 40.58 -2.98
CA GLY A 485 12.87 41.98 -3.43
C GLY A 485 11.66 42.31 -4.32
N GLY A 486 10.78 41.34 -4.62
CA GLY A 486 9.74 41.48 -5.65
C GLY A 486 8.29 41.58 -5.16
N GLY A 487 8.05 41.91 -3.90
CA GLY A 487 6.70 41.99 -3.31
C GLY A 487 6.44 43.31 -2.60
N GLY A 488 6.41 44.41 -3.36
CA GLY A 488 6.16 45.74 -2.81
C GLY A 488 6.06 46.79 -3.92
N GLY A 489 4.96 46.77 -4.66
CA GLY A 489 4.66 47.78 -5.67
C GLY A 489 3.71 47.23 -6.73
N GLY A 490 2.42 47.49 -6.57
CA GLY A 490 1.34 47.08 -7.46
C GLY A 490 0.03 46.99 -6.71
#